data_AF-A0A1W9WAX3-F1
#
_entry.id   AF-A0A1W9WAX3-F1
#
_cell.length_a   1.000
_cell.length_b   1.000
_cell.length_c   1.000
_cell.angle_alpha   90.00
_cell.angle_beta   90.00
_cell.angle_gamma   90.00
#
_symmetry.space_group_name_H-M   'P 1'
#
loop_
_entity.id
_entity.type
_entity.pdbx_description
1 polymer ?
#
loop_
_entity_poly.entity_id
_entity_poly.type
_entity_poly.pdbx_seq_one_letter_code
_entity_poly.pdbx_strand_id
1 'polypeptide(L)'
;MFELKISNLKIALQLSQHWATHTISLLNPDTGKLIKIPLASPDALQRRYYIYDINPSEFSAFFKDKIATPEKIQDILEFTAPLQSKDKLLIHCQESKL
;
A
#
# COMPACT_ATOMS: atom_id res chain seq x y z
N MET A 1 16.73 -9.91 7.15
CA MET A 1 15.51 -9.15 7.46
C MET A 1 15.59 -7.82 6.73
N PHE A 2 14.61 -7.49 5.89
CA PHE A 2 14.53 -6.21 5.17
C PHE A 2 14.20 -5.06 6.13
N GLU A 3 14.39 -3.81 5.69
CA GLU A 3 13.98 -2.62 6.44
C GLU A 3 12.53 -2.23 6.10
N LEU A 4 11.73 -1.87 7.11
CA LEU A 4 10.33 -1.44 6.96
C LEU A 4 10.14 0.01 7.43
N LYS A 5 9.42 0.82 6.63
CA LYS A 5 8.85 2.09 7.06
C LYS A 5 7.37 2.16 6.73
N ILE A 6 6.59 2.63 7.70
CA ILE A 6 5.16 2.93 7.53
C ILE A 6 4.99 4.45 7.63
N SER A 7 4.32 5.07 6.67
CA SER A 7 4.14 6.52 6.67
C SER A 7 2.80 6.97 6.10
N ASN A 8 2.46 8.24 6.32
CA ASN A 8 1.41 8.90 5.55
C ASN A 8 1.87 9.22 4.11
N LEU A 9 0.93 9.69 3.28
CA LEU A 9 1.19 10.03 1.89
C LEU A 9 2.30 11.09 1.72
N LYS A 10 2.31 12.14 2.54
CA LYS A 10 3.27 13.24 2.40
C LYS A 10 4.71 12.75 2.56
N ILE A 11 4.96 11.94 3.59
CA ILE A 11 6.27 11.35 3.87
C ILE A 11 6.60 10.28 2.82
N ALA A 12 5.60 9.49 2.39
CA ALA A 12 5.79 8.45 1.40
C ALA A 12 6.31 8.99 0.08
N LEU A 13 5.82 10.15 -0.38
CA LEU A 13 6.28 10.81 -1.61
C LEU A 13 7.77 11.14 -1.60
N GLN A 14 8.35 11.41 -0.42
CA GLN A 14 9.78 11.69 -0.28
C GLN A 14 10.59 10.39 -0.15
N LEU A 15 10.12 9.47 0.69
CA LEU A 15 10.80 8.19 0.94
C LEU A 15 10.81 7.28 -0.28
N SER A 16 9.75 7.31 -1.08
CA SER A 16 9.61 6.45 -2.26
C SER A 16 10.66 6.73 -3.33
N GLN A 17 11.21 7.94 -3.36
CA GLN A 17 12.19 8.38 -4.35
C GLN A 17 13.65 8.14 -3.92
N HIS A 18 13.92 8.11 -2.60
CA HIS A 18 15.29 8.16 -2.09
C HIS A 18 15.65 7.00 -1.17
N TRP A 19 14.66 6.23 -0.71
CA TRP A 19 14.87 5.17 0.26
C TRP A 19 14.24 3.86 -0.16
N ALA A 20 13.00 3.88 -0.66
CA ALA A 20 12.26 2.65 -0.94
C ALA A 20 12.78 1.92 -2.19
N THR A 21 12.96 0.61 -2.05
CA THR A 21 13.13 -0.32 -3.18
C THR A 21 11.80 -0.97 -3.56
N HIS A 22 10.89 -1.10 -2.58
CA HIS A 22 9.58 -1.69 -2.72
C HIS A 22 8.56 -0.79 -2.05
N THR A 23 7.41 -0.58 -2.69
CA THR A 23 6.33 0.26 -2.14
C THR A 23 5.00 -0.46 -2.16
N ILE A 24 4.29 -0.47 -1.03
CA ILE A 24 2.88 -0.85 -0.93
C ILE A 24 2.05 0.39 -0.62
N SER A 25 1.10 0.68 -1.50
CA SER A 25 0.15 1.78 -1.34
C SER A 25 -1.20 1.23 -0.91
N LEU A 26 -1.62 1.51 0.33
CA LEU A 26 -2.97 1.24 0.82
C LEU A 26 -3.79 2.53 0.67
N LEU A 27 -4.71 2.52 -0.29
CA LEU A 27 -5.40 3.70 -0.81
C LEU A 27 -6.88 3.66 -0.46
N ASN A 28 -7.45 4.83 -0.22
CA ASN A 28 -8.88 4.97 -0.02
C ASN A 28 -9.61 4.82 -1.38
N PRO A 29 -10.53 3.86 -1.53
CA PRO A 29 -11.27 3.60 -2.77
C PRO A 29 -12.11 4.78 -3.29
N ASP A 30 -12.57 5.69 -2.41
CA ASP A 30 -13.52 6.76 -2.78
C ASP A 30 -12.87 8.02 -3.32
N THR A 31 -11.55 8.13 -3.17
CA THR A 31 -10.92 9.42 -3.44
C THR A 31 -10.82 9.75 -4.93
N GLY A 32 -11.07 8.78 -5.83
CA GLY A 32 -11.04 8.94 -7.30
C GLY A 32 -9.71 9.46 -7.87
N LYS A 33 -8.76 9.79 -6.99
CA LYS A 33 -7.47 10.37 -7.30
C LYS A 33 -6.50 9.24 -7.55
N LEU A 34 -6.03 9.16 -8.80
CA LEU A 34 -4.83 8.43 -9.16
C LEU A 34 -3.63 9.08 -8.47
N ILE A 35 -3.38 8.70 -7.22
CA ILE A 35 -2.16 9.09 -6.52
C ILE A 35 -1.01 8.31 -7.16
N LYS A 36 -0.17 9.02 -7.92
CA LYS A 36 1.11 8.50 -8.39
C LYS A 36 2.15 8.72 -7.30
N ILE A 37 2.56 7.64 -6.65
CA ILE A 37 3.79 7.63 -5.87
C ILE A 37 4.95 7.44 -6.86
N PRO A 38 5.91 8.37 -6.93
CA PRO A 38 7.11 8.21 -7.75
C PRO A 38 8.01 7.13 -7.15
N LEU A 39 8.70 6.38 -8.02
CA LEU A 39 9.58 5.28 -7.63
C LEU A 39 11.04 5.73 -7.63
N ALA A 40 11.86 5.16 -6.74
CA ALA A 40 13.28 5.49 -6.61
C ALA A 40 14.12 5.08 -7.83
N SER A 41 13.69 4.05 -8.55
CA SER A 41 14.35 3.56 -9.74
C SER A 41 13.36 2.84 -10.67
N PRO A 42 13.73 2.58 -11.94
CA PRO A 42 12.94 1.74 -12.84
C PRO A 42 12.72 0.31 -12.33
N ASP A 43 13.67 -0.20 -11.53
CA ASP A 43 13.63 -1.55 -10.96
C ASP A 43 12.83 -1.61 -9.64
N ALA A 44 12.43 -0.47 -9.09
CA ALA A 44 11.66 -0.43 -7.85
C ALA A 44 10.25 -0.97 -8.10
N LEU A 45 9.79 -1.87 -7.21
CA LEU A 45 8.50 -2.53 -7.37
C LEU A 45 7.41 -1.83 -6.57
N GLN A 46 6.20 -1.77 -7.13
CA GLN A 46 5.05 -1.16 -6.48
C GLN A 46 3.81 -2.05 -6.55
N ARG A 47 3.11 -2.16 -5.41
CA ARG A 47 1.75 -2.69 -5.31
C ARG A 47 0.81 -1.61 -4.79
N ARG A 48 -0.42 -1.59 -5.31
CA ARG A 48 -1.46 -0.63 -4.90
C ARG A 48 -2.74 -1.38 -4.61
N TYR A 49 -3.32 -1.13 -3.44
CA TYR A 49 -4.56 -1.73 -3.00
C TYR A 49 -5.52 -0.62 -2.61
N TYR A 50 -6.69 -0.59 -3.26
CA TYR A 50 -7.79 0.27 -2.86
C TYR A 50 -8.64 -0.54 -1.89
N ILE A 51 -8.47 -0.28 -0.59
CA ILE A 51 -9.13 -1.01 0.49
C ILE A 51 -9.71 -0.05 1.52
N TYR A 52 -10.92 -0.35 1.99
CA TYR A 52 -11.43 0.21 3.22
C TYR A 52 -10.90 -0.59 4.40
N ASP A 53 -10.52 0.14 5.44
CA ASP A 53 -10.34 -0.40 6.78
C ASP A 53 -11.71 -0.39 7.47
N ILE A 54 -12.55 -1.40 7.18
CA ILE A 54 -13.94 -1.41 7.64
C ILE A 54 -14.21 -2.45 8.73
N ASN A 55 -15.00 -2.00 9.70
CA ASN A 55 -15.66 -2.81 10.71
C ASN A 55 -16.76 -3.66 10.05
N PRO A 56 -16.87 -4.97 10.33
CA PRO A 56 -17.79 -5.90 9.66
C PRO A 56 -19.31 -5.60 9.76
N SER A 57 -19.74 -4.56 10.48
CA SER A 57 -21.14 -4.16 10.58
C SER A 57 -21.67 -3.37 9.37
N GLU A 58 -20.81 -2.84 8.50
CA GLU A 58 -21.20 -1.93 7.40
C GLU A 58 -21.13 -2.56 6.00
N PHE A 59 -21.36 -3.88 5.90
CA PHE A 59 -21.34 -4.60 4.63
C PHE A 59 -22.58 -4.30 3.77
N SER A 60 -22.52 -3.22 3.00
CA SER A 60 -23.35 -3.07 1.81
C SER A 60 -22.70 -3.82 0.62
N ALA A 61 -23.51 -4.35 -0.29
CA ALA A 61 -23.00 -5.05 -1.49
C ALA A 61 -22.07 -4.18 -2.36
N PHE A 62 -22.15 -2.85 -2.23
CA PHE A 62 -21.30 -1.88 -2.93
C PHE A 62 -19.83 -1.89 -2.48
N PHE A 63 -19.52 -2.47 -1.31
CA PHE A 63 -18.17 -2.44 -0.73
C PHE A 63 -17.38 -3.73 -0.89
N LYS A 64 -18.00 -4.84 -1.33
CA LYS A 64 -17.39 -6.18 -1.37
C LYS A 64 -16.02 -6.21 -2.07
N ASP A 65 -15.86 -5.49 -3.17
CA ASP A 65 -14.60 -5.51 -3.95
C ASP A 65 -13.55 -4.54 -3.40
N LYS A 66 -13.95 -3.68 -2.45
CA LYS A 66 -13.16 -2.63 -1.84
C LYS A 66 -12.77 -2.95 -0.39
N ILE A 67 -13.07 -4.15 0.12
CA ILE A 67 -12.62 -4.60 1.43
C ILE A 67 -11.20 -5.21 1.34
N ALA A 68 -10.52 -5.31 2.48
CA ALA A 68 -9.32 -6.14 2.61
C ALA A 68 -9.72 -7.63 2.60
N THR A 69 -9.70 -8.26 1.42
CA THR A 69 -10.02 -9.69 1.28
C THR A 69 -8.80 -10.57 1.57
N PRO A 70 -8.99 -11.85 1.94
CA PRO A 70 -7.89 -12.80 2.11
C PRO A 70 -6.95 -12.85 0.89
N GLU A 71 -7.48 -12.73 -0.33
CA GLU A 71 -6.70 -12.76 -1.57
C GLU A 71 -5.78 -11.53 -1.69
N LYS A 72 -6.26 -10.34 -1.29
CA LYS A 72 -5.42 -9.13 -1.27
C LYS A 72 -4.33 -9.23 -0.21
N ILE A 73 -4.66 -9.80 0.95
CA ILE A 73 -3.67 -10.08 1.99
C ILE A 73 -2.64 -11.09 1.49
N GLN A 74 -3.07 -12.14 0.81
CA GLN A 74 -2.18 -13.15 0.22
C GLN A 74 -1.22 -12.54 -0.81
N ASP A 75 -1.71 -11.66 -1.71
CA ASP A 75 -0.84 -10.96 -2.68
C ASP A 75 0.19 -10.05 -1.99
N ILE A 76 -0.18 -9.38 -0.88
CA ILE A 76 0.76 -8.62 -0.05
C ILE A 76 1.82 -9.54 0.56
N LEU A 77 1.42 -10.70 1.08
CA LEU A 77 2.34 -11.67 1.66
C LEU A 77 3.30 -12.24 0.61
N GLU A 78 2.79 -12.60 -0.57
CA GLU A 78 3.61 -13.09 -1.69
C GLU A 78 4.58 -12.04 -2.20
N PHE A 79 4.16 -10.77 -2.24
CA PHE A 79 5.03 -9.66 -2.60
C PHE A 79 6.16 -9.42 -1.58
N THR A 80 5.89 -9.65 -0.30
CA THR A 80 6.85 -9.37 0.78
C THR A 80 7.71 -10.56 1.18
N ALA A 81 7.27 -11.79 0.91
CA ALA A 81 7.98 -13.03 1.21
C ALA A 81 9.41 -13.12 0.63
N PRO A 82 9.69 -12.72 -0.62
CA PRO A 82 11.03 -12.86 -1.19
C PRO A 82 12.01 -11.75 -0.77
N LEU A 83 11.57 -10.76 0.03
CA LEU A 83 12.40 -9.61 0.40
C LEU A 83 13.62 -9.99 1.24
N GLN A 84 14.76 -9.42 0.88
CA GLN A 84 16.10 -9.67 1.43
C GLN A 84 16.57 -8.52 2.32
N SER A 85 17.69 -8.71 3.03
CA SER A 85 18.20 -7.71 3.99
C SER A 85 18.57 -6.35 3.39
N LYS A 86 18.83 -6.28 2.08
CA LYS A 86 19.10 -5.02 1.37
C LYS A 86 17.84 -4.27 0.96
N ASP A 87 16.69 -4.93 1.02
CA ASP A 87 15.44 -4.35 0.56
C ASP A 87 14.87 -3.41 1.62
N LYS A 88 14.29 -2.33 1.11
CA LYS A 88 13.63 -1.26 1.86
C LYS A 88 12.18 -1.19 1.42
N LEU A 89 11.30 -1.72 2.27
CA LEU A 89 9.86 -1.76 2.07
C LEU A 89 9.23 -0.50 2.69
N LEU A 90 8.60 0.31 1.85
CA LEU A 90 7.76 1.42 2.26
C LEU A 90 6.30 1.03 2.15
N ILE A 91 5.56 1.12 3.24
CA ILE A 91 4.09 1.01 3.24
C ILE A 91 3.54 2.39 3.54
N HIS A 92 2.56 2.83 2.77
CA HIS A 92 1.84 4.03 3.13
C HIS A 92 0.34 3.83 3.07
N CYS A 93 -0.35 4.42 4.04
CA CYS A 93 -1.80 4.44 4.11
C CYS A 93 -2.29 5.85 3.79
N GLN A 94 -3.28 5.93 2.91
CA GLN A 94 -4.05 7.14 2.73
C GLN A 94 -5.18 7.14 3.76
N GLU A 95 -5.19 8.12 4.66
CA GLU A 95 -6.27 8.26 5.63
C GLU A 95 -7.62 8.41 4.93
N SER A 96 -8.58 7.62 5.40
CA SER A 96 -10.00 7.83 5.11
C SER A 96 -10.46 9.01 5.96
N LYS A 97 -11.01 10.05 5.33
CA LYS A 97 -11.85 11.00 6.07
C LYS A 97 -13.14 10.23 6.40
N LEU A 98 -13.25 9.76 7.64
CA LEU A 98 -14.52 9.37 8.23
C LEU A 98 -15.37 10.64 8.47
#